data_AF-A0A840FUA6-F1
#
_entry.id   AF-A0A840FUA6-F1
#
_cell.length_a   1.000
_cell.length_b   1.000
_cell.length_c   1.000
_cell.angle_alpha   90.00
_cell.angle_beta   90.00
_cell.angle_gamma   90.00
#
_symmetry.space_group_name_H-M   'P 1'
#
loop_
_entity.id
_entity.type
_entity.pdbx_description
1 polymer ?
#
loop_
_entity_poly.entity_id
_entity_poly.type
_entity_poly.pdbx_seq_one_letter_code
_entity_poly.pdbx_strand_id
1 'polypeptide(L)'
;MNLLRLLAALAIAVTGFPVQAQNILSELSGSTYREKTVYAVYDLPGKDLKIDVIETAVLDAIHLYARDAQVRQGIPPSIFPDYPGQMTLGRRLSGGPKPDCAGEMFSIEGIDSSMAKYGEKTYHRVCLFPHAAGYRINYFAIYGQQSGAGNSNPNVLAAMLGRAMGSAVGLGDSSSAINKLLVRLEGNLQGAGVAFKLVQLHPKDLAGRVVVEDDLPRPNAQTGVVAQAPAAPTPIQPTTVQPAPSVPGHQIDPRTLPPELAQLRTALMQQRETRQQLAAQQAAAGSSSKKLTTADARKELTATGLQYFNQEQFVAAIRRGDALAVELFIIGAGVDLNSGSPGSTPLAVAESSGRQDIVALLKNNGAH
;
A
#
# COMPACT_ATOMS: atom_id res chain seq x y z
N MET A 1 69.72 -33.73 15.57
CA MET A 1 68.69 -34.27 14.66
C MET A 1 67.38 -34.29 15.45
N ASN A 2 66.30 -33.65 14.97
CA ASN A 2 64.99 -33.45 15.64
C ASN A 2 64.75 -32.13 16.43
N LEU A 3 65.11 -30.97 15.87
CA LEU A 3 64.42 -29.73 16.26
C LEU A 3 64.25 -28.72 15.11
N LEU A 4 64.38 -29.17 13.85
CA LEU A 4 64.36 -28.30 12.66
C LEU A 4 63.35 -28.73 11.59
N ARG A 5 62.29 -29.46 11.98
CA ARG A 5 61.25 -29.96 11.06
C ARG A 5 59.81 -29.52 11.38
N LEU A 6 59.62 -28.63 12.35
CA LEU A 6 58.28 -28.16 12.76
C LEU A 6 57.94 -26.72 12.36
N LEU A 7 58.80 -26.04 11.59
CA LEU A 7 58.59 -24.66 11.13
C LEU A 7 58.29 -24.52 9.63
N ALA A 8 58.00 -25.63 8.93
CA ALA A 8 57.76 -25.63 7.48
C ALA A 8 56.36 -26.18 7.10
N ALA A 9 55.32 -25.77 7.83
CA ALA A 9 53.93 -26.11 7.49
C ALA A 9 52.95 -24.95 7.71
N LEU A 10 53.41 -23.70 7.55
CA LEU A 10 52.53 -22.52 7.53
C LEU A 10 52.77 -21.69 6.26
N ALA A 11 52.67 -22.35 5.11
CA ALA A 11 52.67 -21.70 3.80
C ALA A 11 51.70 -22.46 2.88
N ILE A 12 50.39 -22.32 3.12
CA ILE A 12 49.36 -22.75 2.18
C ILE A 12 48.36 -21.59 1.99
N ALA A 13 48.49 -20.97 0.82
CA ALA A 13 47.46 -20.36 0.00
C ALA A 13 46.51 -19.31 0.62
N VAL A 14 46.94 -18.04 0.58
CA VAL A 14 46.02 -16.91 0.39
C VAL A 14 45.74 -16.78 -1.11
N THR A 15 44.88 -17.63 -1.66
CA THR A 15 44.26 -17.40 -2.98
C THR A 15 42.89 -18.04 -3.03
N GLY A 16 41.85 -17.21 -3.09
CA GLY A 16 40.49 -17.63 -3.43
C GLY A 16 39.46 -17.52 -2.32
N PHE A 17 39.32 -16.35 -1.69
CA PHE A 17 38.01 -16.01 -1.12
C PHE A 17 37.06 -15.70 -2.29
N PRO A 18 35.87 -16.32 -2.36
CA PRO A 18 34.87 -15.89 -3.31
C PRO A 18 34.50 -14.43 -3.00
N VAL A 19 34.26 -13.65 -4.05
CA VAL A 19 33.86 -12.23 -4.04
C VAL A 19 32.62 -11.94 -3.16
N GLN A 20 31.95 -12.97 -2.64
CA GLN A 20 30.84 -12.86 -1.70
C GLN A 20 31.24 -12.45 -0.27
N ALA A 21 32.51 -12.55 0.14
CA ALA A 21 32.93 -12.19 1.50
C ALA A 21 33.26 -10.69 1.69
N GLN A 22 33.47 -9.93 0.61
CA GLN A 22 33.78 -8.49 0.69
C GLN A 22 32.54 -7.62 0.94
N ASN A 23 31.32 -8.15 0.77
CA ASN A 23 30.07 -7.43 1.00
C ASN A 23 29.55 -7.51 2.45
N ILE A 24 30.17 -8.32 3.33
CA ILE A 24 29.68 -8.47 4.70
C ILE A 24 30.17 -7.30 5.58
N LEU A 25 31.36 -6.75 5.31
CA LEU A 25 31.91 -5.62 6.06
C LEU A 25 31.36 -4.25 5.62
N SER A 26 30.90 -4.10 4.38
CA SER A 26 30.22 -2.88 3.91
C SER A 26 28.76 -2.79 4.37
N GLU A 27 28.10 -3.91 4.73
CA GLU A 27 26.79 -3.90 5.39
C GLU A 27 26.86 -3.61 6.91
N LEU A 28 28.07 -3.52 7.49
CA LEU A 28 28.27 -3.21 8.91
C LEU A 28 28.44 -1.71 9.22
N SER A 29 28.73 -0.85 8.24
CA SER A 29 29.05 0.58 8.48
C SER A 29 27.98 1.59 8.03
N GLY A 30 26.79 1.14 7.60
CA GLY A 30 25.72 2.05 7.19
C GLY A 30 24.33 1.43 7.18
N SER A 31 23.32 2.24 6.88
CA SER A 31 21.96 1.76 6.58
C SER A 31 21.82 1.42 5.11
N THR A 32 21.31 0.24 4.78
CA THR A 32 20.93 -0.18 3.43
C THR A 32 19.41 -0.17 3.30
N TYR A 33 18.89 0.06 2.10
CA TYR A 33 17.46 -0.02 1.79
C TYR A 33 17.24 -0.97 0.62
N ARG A 34 16.26 -1.87 0.74
CA ARG A 34 15.87 -2.83 -0.29
C ARG A 34 14.38 -2.71 -0.58
N GLU A 35 14.02 -2.81 -1.85
CA GLU A 35 12.63 -2.82 -2.30
C GLU A 35 12.28 -4.16 -2.96
N LYS A 36 11.05 -4.63 -2.74
CA LYS A 36 10.45 -5.76 -3.47
C LYS A 36 9.12 -5.29 -4.06
N THR A 37 8.91 -5.57 -5.34
CA THR A 37 7.68 -5.19 -6.04
C THR A 37 6.82 -6.41 -6.34
N VAL A 38 5.51 -6.26 -6.17
CA VAL A 38 4.50 -7.22 -6.61
C VAL A 38 3.60 -6.55 -7.63
N TYR A 39 3.35 -7.24 -8.73
CA TYR A 39 2.37 -6.82 -9.73
C TYR A 39 1.46 -7.99 -10.05
N ALA A 40 0.15 -7.81 -9.92
CA ALA A 40 -0.85 -8.83 -10.20
C ALA A 40 -1.97 -8.24 -11.06
N VAL A 41 -2.41 -9.00 -12.06
CA VAL A 41 -3.46 -8.59 -12.98
C VAL A 41 -4.57 -9.63 -12.97
N TYR A 42 -5.77 -9.19 -12.59
CA TYR A 42 -6.97 -10.03 -12.57
C TYR A 42 -7.94 -9.59 -13.65
N ASP A 43 -8.31 -10.53 -14.50
CA ASP A 43 -9.39 -10.39 -15.47
C ASP A 43 -10.73 -10.77 -14.82
N LEU A 44 -11.72 -9.88 -14.93
CA LEU A 44 -13.07 -10.04 -14.37
C LEU A 44 -14.09 -10.09 -15.52
N PRO A 45 -14.36 -11.27 -16.10
CA PRO A 45 -15.30 -11.40 -17.20
C PRO A 45 -16.75 -11.19 -16.72
N GLY A 46 -17.51 -10.39 -17.46
CA GLY A 46 -18.93 -10.14 -17.19
C GLY A 46 -19.33 -8.69 -17.48
N LYS A 47 -20.33 -8.50 -18.35
CA LYS A 47 -20.81 -7.16 -18.74
C LYS A 47 -21.69 -6.49 -17.70
N ASP A 48 -22.36 -7.28 -16.87
CA ASP A 48 -23.29 -6.81 -15.84
C ASP A 48 -22.64 -6.63 -14.47
N LEU A 49 -21.30 -6.65 -14.41
CA LEU A 49 -20.56 -6.47 -13.18
C LEU A 49 -20.71 -5.04 -12.66
N LYS A 50 -21.12 -4.94 -11.40
CA LYS A 50 -21.31 -3.70 -10.67
C LYS A 50 -19.97 -3.18 -10.14
N ILE A 51 -19.61 -1.96 -10.53
CA ILE A 51 -18.32 -1.35 -10.18
C ILE A 51 -18.22 -1.12 -8.67
N ASP A 52 -19.31 -0.74 -8.00
CA ASP A 52 -19.38 -0.53 -6.56
C ASP A 52 -19.06 -1.79 -5.76
N VAL A 53 -19.46 -2.96 -6.27
CA VAL A 53 -19.15 -4.27 -5.66
C VAL A 53 -17.66 -4.57 -5.78
N ILE A 54 -17.08 -4.31 -6.95
CA ILE A 54 -15.63 -4.49 -7.19
C ILE A 54 -14.83 -3.52 -6.33
N GLU A 55 -15.22 -2.25 -6.30
CA GLU A 55 -14.58 -1.20 -5.51
C GLU A 55 -14.57 -1.56 -4.03
N THR A 56 -15.71 -1.96 -3.48
CA THR A 56 -15.83 -2.37 -2.07
C THR A 56 -14.94 -3.58 -1.78
N ALA A 57 -14.96 -4.60 -2.65
CA ALA A 57 -14.14 -5.80 -2.49
C ALA A 57 -12.63 -5.48 -2.47
N VAL A 58 -12.18 -4.57 -3.34
CA VAL A 58 -10.78 -4.15 -3.43
C VAL A 58 -10.39 -3.27 -2.24
N LEU A 59 -11.22 -2.27 -1.92
CA LEU A 59 -10.97 -1.33 -0.83
C LEU A 59 -10.87 -2.08 0.51
N ASP A 60 -11.81 -2.99 0.79
CA ASP A 60 -11.80 -3.81 1.99
C ASP A 60 -10.54 -4.69 2.11
N ALA A 61 -10.04 -5.19 0.99
CA ALA A 61 -8.80 -5.97 0.98
C ALA A 61 -7.58 -5.09 1.31
N ILE A 62 -7.48 -3.90 0.72
CA ILE A 62 -6.37 -2.96 0.97
C ILE A 62 -6.41 -2.46 2.41
N HIS A 63 -7.60 -2.17 2.94
CA HIS A 63 -7.80 -1.74 4.32
C HIS A 63 -7.29 -2.75 5.35
N LEU A 64 -7.03 -4.01 4.99
CA LEU A 64 -6.40 -4.98 5.88
C LEU A 64 -5.06 -4.46 6.45
N TYR A 65 -4.28 -3.75 5.64
CA TYR A 65 -2.94 -3.25 6.00
C TYR A 65 -2.76 -1.74 5.81
N ALA A 66 -3.45 -1.14 4.84
CA ALA A 66 -3.39 0.29 4.55
C ALA A 66 -4.75 0.94 4.86
N ARG A 67 -4.98 1.26 6.15
CA ARG A 67 -6.23 1.89 6.63
C ARG A 67 -6.44 3.32 6.11
N ASP A 68 -5.37 3.96 5.66
CA ASP A 68 -5.37 5.28 5.06
C ASP A 68 -5.77 5.27 3.58
N ALA A 69 -6.08 4.10 3.00
CA ALA A 69 -6.31 3.97 1.58
C ALA A 69 -7.45 4.88 1.09
N GLN A 70 -7.19 5.55 -0.03
CA GLN A 70 -8.10 6.50 -0.65
C GLN A 70 -8.53 6.01 -2.01
N VAL A 71 -9.83 6.12 -2.29
CA VAL A 71 -10.39 5.87 -3.62
C VAL A 71 -10.38 7.15 -4.44
N ARG A 72 -9.94 7.04 -5.70
CA ARG A 72 -10.04 8.08 -6.71
C ARG A 72 -10.89 7.57 -7.85
N GLN A 73 -12.02 8.23 -8.08
CA GLN A 73 -12.91 7.91 -9.19
C GLN A 73 -12.32 8.41 -10.50
N GLY A 74 -12.34 7.56 -11.51
CA GLY A 74 -11.98 7.89 -12.87
C GLY A 74 -13.22 8.29 -13.69
N ILE A 75 -12.99 8.73 -14.92
CA ILE A 75 -14.06 9.09 -15.84
C ILE A 75 -14.33 7.87 -16.72
N PRO A 76 -15.54 7.29 -16.70
CA PRO A 76 -15.89 6.18 -17.60
C PRO A 76 -15.72 6.61 -19.07
N PRO A 77 -15.05 5.81 -19.90
CA PRO A 77 -15.03 6.07 -21.33
C PRO A 77 -16.43 5.85 -21.93
N SER A 78 -16.76 6.60 -22.98
CA SER A 78 -18.04 6.47 -23.69
C SER A 78 -18.19 5.12 -24.39
N ILE A 79 -17.08 4.49 -24.74
CA ILE A 79 -17.01 3.16 -25.37
C ILE A 79 -15.90 2.38 -24.67
N PHE A 80 -16.21 1.16 -24.23
CA PHE A 80 -15.22 0.31 -23.58
C PHE A 80 -14.28 -0.29 -24.64
N PRO A 81 -12.96 -0.25 -24.42
CA PRO A 81 -11.99 -0.76 -25.40
C PRO A 81 -12.03 -2.29 -25.47
N ASP A 82 -11.61 -2.87 -26.59
CA ASP A 82 -11.52 -4.34 -26.72
C ASP A 82 -10.47 -4.93 -25.76
N TYR A 83 -9.36 -4.21 -25.56
CA TYR A 83 -8.32 -4.57 -24.61
C TYR A 83 -8.20 -3.52 -23.51
N PRO A 84 -8.17 -3.93 -22.23
CA PRO A 84 -8.12 -3.01 -21.11
C PRO A 84 -6.80 -2.22 -21.06
N GLY A 85 -6.88 -1.02 -20.50
CA GLY A 85 -5.69 -0.24 -20.15
C GLY A 85 -4.75 -0.98 -19.20
N GLN A 86 -3.51 -0.53 -19.13
CA GLN A 86 -2.50 -1.09 -18.23
C GLN A 86 -1.94 -0.03 -17.29
N MET A 87 -1.66 -0.44 -16.06
CA MET A 87 -0.93 0.42 -15.13
C MET A 87 0.49 0.62 -15.66
N THR A 88 0.93 1.87 -15.69
CA THR A 88 2.31 2.20 -16.10
C THR A 88 3.14 2.56 -14.87
N LEU A 89 4.45 2.32 -14.93
CA LEU A 89 5.38 2.65 -13.84
C LEU A 89 6.26 3.83 -14.27
N GLY A 90 5.90 5.03 -13.80
CA GLY A 90 6.76 6.21 -13.86
C GLY A 90 7.81 6.22 -12.76
N ARG A 91 8.53 7.34 -12.62
CA ARG A 91 9.42 7.60 -11.48
C ARG A 91 8.93 8.79 -10.67
N ARG A 92 9.03 8.69 -9.33
CA ARG A 92 8.79 9.84 -8.46
C ARG A 92 10.02 10.76 -8.48
N LEU A 93 9.80 12.06 -8.21
CA LEU A 93 10.90 13.02 -8.02
C LEU A 93 11.83 12.61 -6.87
N SER A 94 11.26 11.99 -5.83
CA SER A 94 11.98 11.42 -4.68
C SER A 94 12.70 10.10 -4.98
N GLY A 95 12.62 9.59 -6.21
CA GLY A 95 13.05 8.23 -6.57
C GLY A 95 11.97 7.16 -6.33
N GLY A 96 12.20 5.97 -6.88
CA GLY A 96 11.28 4.84 -6.81
C GLY A 96 10.15 4.86 -7.86
N PRO A 97 9.47 3.73 -8.08
CA PRO A 97 8.38 3.62 -9.06
C PRO A 97 7.15 4.41 -8.61
N LYS A 98 6.53 5.09 -9.57
CA LYS A 98 5.22 5.73 -9.44
C LYS A 98 4.24 4.96 -10.33
N PRO A 99 3.41 4.06 -9.79
CA PRO A 99 2.34 3.50 -10.60
C PRO A 99 1.37 4.59 -11.00
N ASP A 100 0.94 4.56 -12.26
CA ASP A 100 0.00 5.50 -12.84
C ASP A 100 -1.13 4.73 -13.50
N CYS A 101 -2.34 5.19 -13.22
CA CYS A 101 -3.58 4.68 -13.79
C CYS A 101 -4.04 5.74 -14.79
N ALA A 102 -4.25 5.35 -16.04
CA ALA A 102 -4.79 6.22 -17.08
C ALA A 102 -5.92 5.51 -17.82
N GLY A 103 -7.15 6.02 -17.68
CA GLY A 103 -8.35 5.41 -18.24
C GLY A 103 -8.98 4.35 -17.33
N GLU A 104 -8.68 4.40 -16.03
CA GLU A 104 -9.30 3.57 -15.01
C GLU A 104 -10.72 4.06 -14.68
N MET A 105 -11.58 3.13 -14.25
CA MET A 105 -12.88 3.42 -13.63
C MET A 105 -12.69 3.98 -12.22
N PHE A 106 -11.78 3.40 -11.46
CA PHE A 106 -11.31 3.92 -10.19
C PHE A 106 -9.88 3.46 -9.94
N SER A 107 -9.19 4.17 -9.05
CA SER A 107 -7.96 3.69 -8.46
C SER A 107 -7.98 3.82 -6.94
N ILE A 108 -7.27 2.92 -6.26
CA ILE A 108 -7.12 2.93 -4.81
C ILE A 108 -5.63 3.01 -4.49
N GLU A 109 -5.26 3.92 -3.60
CA GLU A 109 -3.89 4.11 -3.15
C GLU A 109 -3.85 4.09 -1.63
N GLY A 110 -2.92 3.34 -1.03
CA GLY A 110 -2.76 3.28 0.43
C GLY A 110 -1.34 2.92 0.86
N ILE A 111 -0.99 3.25 2.10
CA ILE A 111 0.33 2.97 2.67
C ILE A 111 0.17 2.15 3.95
N ASP A 112 0.71 0.94 3.95
CA ASP A 112 0.92 0.19 5.18
C ASP A 112 2.18 0.71 5.87
N SER A 113 1.97 1.48 6.94
CA SER A 113 3.02 1.97 7.83
C SER A 113 3.06 1.25 9.17
N SER A 114 2.35 0.13 9.34
CA SER A 114 2.26 -0.60 10.62
C SER A 114 3.65 -1.02 11.14
N MET A 115 4.57 -1.31 10.22
CA MET A 115 5.95 -1.74 10.49
C MET A 115 6.98 -0.62 10.29
N ALA A 116 6.56 0.64 10.16
CA ALA A 116 7.47 1.78 9.91
C ALA A 116 8.51 1.96 11.02
N LYS A 117 8.17 1.65 12.27
CA LYS A 117 9.11 1.68 13.40
C LYS A 117 10.25 0.67 13.25
N TYR A 118 10.08 -0.38 12.45
CA TYR A 118 11.09 -1.39 12.12
C TYR A 118 11.76 -1.15 10.76
N GLY A 119 11.55 0.04 10.18
CA GLY A 119 12.11 0.44 8.90
C GLY A 119 11.43 -0.19 7.69
N GLU A 120 10.17 -0.59 7.84
CA GLU A 120 9.38 -1.23 6.78
C GLU A 120 8.17 -0.39 6.40
N LYS A 121 7.90 -0.27 5.10
CA LYS A 121 6.68 0.35 4.57
C LYS A 121 6.25 -0.37 3.31
N THR A 122 4.95 -0.55 3.13
CA THR A 122 4.40 -1.08 1.87
C THR A 122 3.47 -0.07 1.27
N TYR A 123 3.72 0.30 0.01
CA TYR A 123 2.80 1.12 -0.75
C TYR A 123 1.96 0.21 -1.66
N HIS A 124 0.67 0.49 -1.71
CA HIS A 124 -0.31 -0.24 -2.51
C HIS A 124 -0.98 0.71 -3.50
N ARG A 125 -1.15 0.26 -4.75
CA ARG A 125 -1.95 0.93 -5.77
C ARG A 125 -2.76 -0.11 -6.55
N VAL A 126 -4.04 0.16 -6.75
CA VAL A 126 -4.90 -0.63 -7.60
C VAL A 126 -5.56 0.27 -8.63
N CYS A 127 -5.67 -0.19 -9.87
CA CYS A 127 -6.46 0.43 -10.92
C CYS A 127 -7.49 -0.58 -11.44
N LEU A 128 -8.73 -0.15 -11.68
CA LEU A 128 -9.72 -0.94 -12.41
C LEU A 128 -9.87 -0.40 -13.83
N PHE A 129 -9.56 -1.18 -14.85
CA PHE A 129 -9.71 -0.80 -16.25
C PHE A 129 -10.93 -1.47 -16.90
N PRO A 130 -11.77 -0.76 -17.66
CA PRO A 130 -12.87 -1.37 -18.40
C PRO A 130 -12.38 -2.02 -19.69
N HIS A 131 -13.07 -3.06 -20.15
CA HIS A 131 -12.97 -3.58 -21.52
C HIS A 131 -14.31 -4.15 -22.01
N ALA A 132 -14.43 -4.44 -23.29
CA ALA A 132 -15.68 -4.83 -23.95
C ALA A 132 -16.37 -6.07 -23.34
N ALA A 133 -15.64 -6.91 -22.61
CA ALA A 133 -16.13 -8.14 -21.99
C ALA A 133 -16.17 -8.10 -20.44
N GLY A 134 -15.80 -6.99 -19.80
CA GLY A 134 -15.78 -6.88 -18.34
C GLY A 134 -14.78 -5.84 -17.82
N TYR A 135 -14.06 -6.18 -16.77
CA TYR A 135 -13.07 -5.30 -16.14
C TYR A 135 -11.75 -6.00 -15.86
N ARG A 136 -10.68 -5.23 -15.69
CA ARG A 136 -9.36 -5.72 -15.32
C ARG A 136 -8.80 -4.96 -14.13
N ILE A 137 -8.47 -5.68 -13.07
CA ILE A 137 -7.77 -5.13 -11.90
C ILE A 137 -6.28 -5.23 -12.15
N ASN A 138 -5.57 -4.10 -12.10
CA ASN A 138 -4.12 -4.05 -12.00
C ASN A 138 -3.73 -3.66 -10.57
N TYR A 139 -3.14 -4.60 -9.84
CA TYR A 139 -2.62 -4.42 -8.49
C TYR A 139 -1.10 -4.25 -8.52
N PHE A 140 -0.59 -3.22 -7.88
CA PHE A 140 0.82 -3.00 -7.66
C PHE A 140 1.10 -2.75 -6.18
N ALA A 141 2.14 -3.39 -5.67
CA ALA A 141 2.69 -3.07 -4.37
C ALA A 141 4.21 -2.96 -4.42
N ILE A 142 4.75 -2.05 -3.61
CA ILE A 142 6.19 -1.98 -3.36
C ILE A 142 6.43 -2.00 -1.86
N TYR A 143 7.14 -3.03 -1.42
CA TYR A 143 7.59 -3.22 -0.05
C TYR A 143 9.02 -2.71 0.07
N GLY A 144 9.21 -1.70 0.92
CA GLY A 144 10.49 -1.12 1.25
C GLY A 144 10.97 -1.55 2.63
N GLN A 145 12.24 -1.93 2.74
CA GLN A 145 12.85 -2.40 3.97
C GLN A 145 14.23 -1.77 4.19
N GLN A 146 14.41 -1.16 5.35
CA GLN A 146 15.71 -0.74 5.85
C GLN A 146 16.44 -1.90 6.54
N SER A 147 17.77 -1.92 6.44
CA SER A 147 18.67 -2.90 7.07
C SER A 147 20.04 -2.26 7.33
N GLY A 148 20.98 -3.01 7.89
CA GLY A 148 22.35 -2.57 8.18
C GLY A 148 22.59 -2.20 9.64
N ALA A 149 23.77 -2.57 10.16
CA ALA A 149 24.12 -2.38 11.57
C ALA A 149 24.35 -0.92 11.97
N GLY A 150 24.67 -0.06 11.00
CA GLY A 150 24.82 1.38 11.17
C GLY A 150 23.52 2.19 11.01
N ASN A 151 22.35 1.54 10.99
CA ASN A 151 21.08 2.24 10.87
C ASN A 151 20.78 3.06 12.14
N SER A 152 20.41 4.33 11.97
CA SER A 152 20.09 5.24 13.09
C SER A 152 18.83 4.83 13.86
N ASN A 153 17.98 3.99 13.28
CA ASN A 153 16.84 3.39 13.95
C ASN A 153 17.24 2.07 14.63
N PRO A 154 17.31 2.01 15.98
CA PRO A 154 17.77 0.83 16.71
C PRO A 154 16.86 -0.40 16.52
N ASN A 155 15.58 -0.18 16.17
CA ASN A 155 14.63 -1.27 15.92
C ASN A 155 14.90 -2.01 14.60
N VAL A 156 15.59 -1.37 13.65
CA VAL A 156 15.90 -1.97 12.34
C VAL A 156 16.87 -3.14 12.48
N LEU A 157 17.84 -3.05 13.40
CA LEU A 157 18.79 -4.13 13.67
C LEU A 157 18.08 -5.35 14.26
N ALA A 158 17.21 -5.13 15.26
CA ALA A 158 16.41 -6.19 15.84
C ALA A 158 15.48 -6.85 14.81
N ALA A 159 14.84 -6.05 13.95
CA ALA A 159 14.01 -6.57 12.85
C ALA A 159 14.83 -7.34 11.81
N MET A 160 16.05 -6.87 11.48
CA MET A 160 16.95 -7.58 10.57
C MET A 160 17.34 -8.95 11.12
N LEU A 161 17.73 -9.02 12.40
CA LEU A 161 18.04 -10.29 13.07
C LEU A 161 16.82 -11.21 13.12
N GLY A 162 15.65 -10.67 13.49
CA GLY A 162 14.39 -11.41 13.51
C GLY A 162 14.01 -11.99 12.14
N ARG A 163 14.15 -11.20 11.07
CA ARG A 163 13.93 -11.67 9.69
C ARG A 163 14.94 -12.73 9.27
N ALA A 164 16.23 -12.58 9.61
CA ALA A 164 17.25 -13.57 9.29
C ALA A 164 16.97 -14.92 9.96
N MET A 165 16.51 -14.91 11.22
CA MET A 165 16.09 -16.14 11.90
C MET A 165 14.76 -16.68 11.37
N GLY A 166 13.80 -15.79 11.04
CA GLY A 166 12.49 -16.13 10.51
C GLY A 166 12.53 -16.69 9.07
N SER A 167 13.42 -16.18 8.22
CA SER A 167 13.60 -16.66 6.85
C SER A 167 14.20 -18.06 6.82
N ALA A 168 15.00 -18.43 7.81
CA ALA A 168 15.55 -19.78 7.95
C ALA A 168 14.46 -20.84 8.27
N VAL A 169 13.33 -20.40 8.83
CA VAL A 169 12.17 -21.26 9.16
C VAL A 169 10.94 -20.99 8.28
N GLY A 170 11.09 -20.22 7.20
CA GLY A 170 10.01 -19.94 6.24
C GLY A 170 8.91 -18.98 6.71
N LEU A 171 9.13 -18.23 7.79
CA LEU A 171 8.11 -17.39 8.44
C LEU A 171 8.28 -15.87 8.26
N GLY A 172 9.31 -15.40 7.56
CA GLY A 172 9.77 -14.02 7.74
C GLY A 172 10.06 -13.22 6.47
N ASP A 173 9.03 -12.69 5.82
CA ASP A 173 9.06 -11.34 5.26
C ASP A 173 7.65 -10.76 5.12
N SER A 174 7.56 -9.43 5.08
CA SER A 174 6.30 -8.69 4.93
C SER A 174 5.66 -8.91 3.54
N SER A 175 6.28 -9.69 2.65
CA SER A 175 5.64 -10.24 1.46
C SER A 175 4.46 -11.17 1.81
N SER A 176 4.46 -11.74 3.03
CA SER A 176 3.29 -12.44 3.58
C SER A 176 2.06 -11.54 3.76
N ALA A 177 2.24 -10.23 4.02
CA ALA A 177 1.14 -9.27 4.12
C ALA A 177 0.51 -9.02 2.74
N ILE A 178 1.33 -8.81 1.70
CA ILE A 178 0.85 -8.69 0.32
C ILE A 178 0.10 -9.96 -0.10
N ASN A 179 0.60 -11.14 0.27
CA ASN A 179 -0.11 -12.38 -0.03
C ASN A 179 -1.47 -12.46 0.68
N LYS A 180 -1.54 -12.15 1.98
CA LYS A 180 -2.80 -12.13 2.74
C LYS A 180 -3.80 -11.14 2.17
N LEU A 181 -3.32 -9.98 1.71
CA LEU A 181 -4.14 -8.99 1.01
C LEU A 181 -4.71 -9.58 -0.29
N LEU A 182 -3.88 -10.21 -1.13
CA LEU A 182 -4.36 -10.83 -2.37
C LEU A 182 -5.35 -11.98 -2.11
N VAL A 183 -5.12 -12.81 -1.08
CA VAL A 183 -6.10 -13.83 -0.65
C VAL A 183 -7.42 -13.17 -0.22
N ARG A 184 -7.36 -12.06 0.52
CA ARG A 184 -8.55 -11.33 0.95
C ARG A 184 -9.29 -10.72 -0.24
N LEU A 185 -8.58 -10.12 -1.19
CA LEU A 185 -9.14 -9.58 -2.43
C LEU A 185 -9.91 -10.66 -3.19
N GLU A 186 -9.27 -11.79 -3.44
CA GLU A 186 -9.87 -12.91 -4.16
C GLU A 186 -11.08 -13.49 -3.42
N GLY A 187 -10.99 -13.64 -2.10
CA GLY A 187 -12.10 -14.08 -1.26
C GLY A 187 -13.26 -13.09 -1.28
N ASN A 188 -13.00 -11.78 -1.27
CA ASN A 188 -14.02 -10.74 -1.37
C ASN A 188 -14.71 -10.79 -2.75
N LEU A 189 -13.96 -10.95 -3.84
CA LEU A 189 -14.51 -11.08 -5.20
C LEU A 189 -15.39 -12.35 -5.33
N GLN A 190 -14.89 -13.49 -4.87
CA GLN A 190 -15.66 -14.75 -4.84
C GLN A 190 -16.92 -14.65 -3.99
N GLY A 191 -16.82 -14.07 -2.79
CA GLY A 191 -17.95 -13.87 -1.89
C GLY A 191 -19.02 -12.94 -2.48
N ALA A 192 -18.62 -12.03 -3.36
CA ALA A 192 -19.52 -11.15 -4.11
C ALA A 192 -20.06 -11.78 -5.41
N GLY A 193 -19.71 -13.03 -5.72
CA GLY A 193 -20.13 -13.72 -6.94
C GLY A 193 -19.39 -13.25 -8.21
N VAL A 194 -18.26 -12.56 -8.07
CA VAL A 194 -17.44 -12.09 -9.20
C VAL A 194 -16.42 -13.17 -9.57
N ALA A 195 -16.58 -13.74 -10.77
CA ALA A 195 -15.58 -14.64 -11.33
C ALA A 195 -14.32 -13.85 -11.73
N PHE A 196 -13.15 -14.44 -11.54
CA PHE A 196 -11.87 -13.83 -11.92
C PHE A 196 -10.85 -14.84 -12.44
N LYS A 197 -9.91 -14.36 -13.26
CA LYS A 197 -8.71 -15.08 -13.69
C LYS A 197 -7.47 -14.25 -13.39
N LEU A 198 -6.45 -14.84 -12.77
CA LEU A 198 -5.15 -14.19 -12.62
C LEU A 198 -4.35 -14.36 -13.92
N VAL A 199 -4.18 -13.29 -14.70
CA VAL A 199 -3.58 -13.35 -16.05
C VAL A 199 -2.13 -12.86 -16.10
N GLN A 200 -1.67 -12.17 -15.06
CA GLN A 200 -0.27 -11.78 -14.91
C GLN A 200 0.10 -11.70 -13.44
N LEU A 201 1.30 -12.15 -13.12
CA LEU A 201 1.84 -12.09 -11.77
C LEU A 201 3.36 -11.90 -11.82
N HIS A 202 3.85 -10.98 -11.00
CA HIS A 202 5.26 -10.77 -10.74
C HIS A 202 5.49 -10.61 -9.23
N PRO A 203 6.43 -11.34 -8.62
CA PRO A 203 7.18 -12.47 -9.21
C PRO A 203 6.24 -13.65 -9.56
N LYS A 204 6.61 -14.47 -10.55
CA LYS A 204 5.71 -15.49 -11.15
C LYS A 204 5.23 -16.56 -10.17
N ASP A 205 5.98 -16.78 -9.10
CA ASP A 205 5.83 -17.85 -8.11
C ASP A 205 5.27 -17.36 -6.76
N LEU A 206 4.65 -16.17 -6.72
CA LEU A 206 4.12 -15.60 -5.48
C LEU A 206 3.03 -16.51 -4.88
N ALA A 207 3.39 -17.19 -3.78
CA ALA A 207 2.51 -18.01 -2.94
C ALA A 207 1.73 -19.10 -3.69
N GLY A 208 2.32 -19.69 -4.73
CA GLY A 208 1.70 -20.80 -5.48
C GLY A 208 0.48 -20.40 -6.31
N ARG A 209 0.27 -19.10 -6.55
CA ARG A 209 -0.79 -18.61 -7.44
C ARG A 209 -0.53 -19.06 -8.87
N VAL A 210 -1.58 -19.58 -9.52
CA VAL A 210 -1.50 -20.06 -10.90
C VAL A 210 -1.94 -18.93 -11.84
N VAL A 211 -1.05 -18.55 -12.74
CA VAL A 211 -1.34 -17.60 -13.81
C VAL A 211 -2.00 -18.37 -14.96
N VAL A 212 -3.17 -17.90 -15.38
CA VAL A 212 -3.91 -18.40 -16.54
C VAL A 212 -3.54 -17.56 -17.77
N GLU A 213 -3.64 -18.16 -18.95
CA GLU A 213 -3.44 -17.43 -20.21
C GLU A 213 -4.45 -16.28 -20.35
N ASP A 214 -4.00 -15.17 -20.94
CA ASP A 214 -4.84 -14.01 -21.19
C ASP A 214 -5.58 -14.20 -22.51
N ASP A 215 -6.88 -14.54 -22.42
CA ASP A 215 -7.73 -14.82 -23.56
C ASP A 215 -8.10 -13.56 -24.37
N LEU A 216 -7.82 -12.36 -23.86
CA LEU A 216 -8.14 -11.12 -24.57
C LEU A 216 -7.16 -10.88 -25.74
N PRO A 217 -7.66 -10.49 -26.93
CA PRO A 217 -6.81 -10.19 -28.06
C PRO A 217 -5.94 -8.98 -27.70
N ARG A 218 -4.64 -9.22 -27.51
CA ARG A 218 -3.70 -8.12 -27.31
C ARG A 218 -3.70 -7.27 -28.58
N PRO A 219 -3.72 -5.94 -28.47
CA PRO A 219 -3.46 -5.09 -29.62
C PRO A 219 -2.13 -5.55 -30.19
N ASN A 220 -2.14 -6.03 -31.44
CA ASN A 220 -0.91 -6.43 -32.11
C ASN A 220 0.06 -5.26 -31.99
N ALA A 221 1.22 -5.49 -31.36
CA ALA A 221 2.33 -4.56 -31.46
C ALA A 221 2.87 -4.62 -32.90
N GLN A 222 2.13 -4.05 -33.86
CA GLN A 222 2.56 -3.62 -35.20
C GLN A 222 1.35 -3.23 -36.08
N THR A 223 1.13 -1.92 -36.23
CA THR A 223 0.85 -1.25 -37.53
C THR A 223 1.09 0.25 -37.35
N GLY A 224 2.27 0.59 -36.82
CA GLY A 224 2.89 1.85 -37.22
C GLY A 224 3.23 1.69 -38.69
N VAL A 225 2.42 2.27 -39.57
CA VAL A 225 2.82 2.50 -40.95
C VAL A 225 4.12 3.29 -40.84
N VAL A 226 5.23 2.64 -41.18
CA VAL A 226 6.48 3.34 -41.42
C VAL A 226 6.20 4.18 -42.66
N ALA A 227 5.74 5.41 -42.46
CA ALA A 227 5.80 6.41 -43.50
C ALA A 227 7.29 6.55 -43.83
N GLN A 228 7.69 5.94 -44.94
CA GLN A 228 9.01 6.07 -45.52
C GLN A 228 9.31 7.56 -45.62
N ALA A 229 10.33 8.01 -44.89
CA ALA A 229 10.90 9.32 -45.07
C ALA A 229 11.38 9.45 -46.53
N PRO A 230 10.92 10.45 -47.30
CA PRO A 230 11.58 10.78 -48.54
C PRO A 230 12.96 11.36 -48.24
N ALA A 231 13.88 11.10 -49.16
CA ALA A 231 15.29 11.43 -49.11
C ALA A 231 15.61 12.86 -48.66
N ALA A 232 16.76 12.99 -48.00
CA ALA A 232 17.34 14.22 -47.49
C ALA A 232 17.42 15.35 -48.54
N PRO A 233 17.32 16.61 -48.07
CA PRO A 233 18.16 17.67 -48.59
C PRO A 233 19.15 18.19 -47.52
N THR A 234 20.18 18.80 -48.08
CA THR A 234 21.43 19.38 -47.56
C THR A 234 21.34 20.31 -46.34
N PRO A 235 22.48 20.56 -45.66
CA PRO A 235 22.50 21.24 -44.36
C PRO A 235 22.34 22.75 -44.52
N ILE A 236 21.42 23.34 -43.75
CA ILE A 236 21.27 24.80 -43.63
C ILE A 236 21.70 25.21 -42.21
N GLN A 237 22.60 26.18 -42.17
CA GLN A 237 23.26 26.78 -41.02
C GLN A 237 22.28 27.47 -40.04
N PRO A 238 22.71 27.76 -38.79
CA PRO A 238 21.84 28.32 -37.77
C PRO A 238 21.69 29.84 -37.93
N THR A 239 20.48 30.32 -38.22
CA THR A 239 20.15 31.75 -38.20
C THR A 239 18.95 32.02 -37.29
N THR A 240 19.24 32.78 -36.23
CA THR A 240 18.38 33.55 -35.32
C THR A 240 16.85 33.40 -35.42
N VAL A 241 16.26 32.90 -34.33
CA VAL A 241 14.83 32.97 -34.02
C VAL A 241 14.40 34.44 -33.87
N GLN A 242 13.58 34.94 -34.80
CA GLN A 242 12.77 36.13 -34.54
C GLN A 242 11.50 35.70 -33.76
N PRO A 243 11.11 36.44 -32.70
CA PRO A 243 9.86 36.16 -32.01
C PRO A 243 8.64 36.52 -32.89
N ALA A 244 7.68 35.61 -32.94
CA ALA A 244 6.39 35.81 -33.59
C ALA A 244 5.61 36.97 -32.95
N PRO A 245 4.75 37.68 -33.72
CA PRO A 245 3.94 38.78 -33.19
C PRO A 245 2.94 38.27 -32.15
N SER A 246 2.86 39.01 -31.05
CA SER A 246 1.91 38.81 -29.95
C SER A 246 0.47 38.96 -30.43
N VAL A 247 -0.33 37.91 -30.30
CA VAL A 247 -1.79 37.99 -30.38
C VAL A 247 -2.28 38.83 -29.19
N PRO A 248 -3.09 39.89 -29.39
CA PRO A 248 -3.62 40.69 -28.28
C PRO A 248 -4.52 39.84 -27.39
N GLY A 249 -4.17 39.76 -26.11
CA GLY A 249 -4.97 39.08 -25.11
C GLY A 249 -6.34 39.73 -24.97
N HIS A 250 -7.40 38.96 -25.24
CA HIS A 250 -8.73 39.28 -24.72
C HIS A 250 -8.69 39.03 -23.21
N GLN A 251 -8.51 40.12 -22.45
CA GLN A 251 -8.80 40.14 -21.02
C GLN A 251 -10.30 39.90 -20.86
N ILE A 252 -10.67 38.74 -20.30
CA ILE A 252 -12.05 38.50 -19.88
C ILE A 252 -12.28 39.39 -18.66
N ASP A 253 -13.06 40.45 -18.84
CA ASP A 253 -13.48 41.35 -17.78
C ASP A 253 -14.37 40.57 -16.79
N PRO A 254 -14.00 40.44 -15.50
CA PRO A 254 -14.75 39.64 -14.53
C PRO A 254 -16.16 40.19 -14.22
N ARG A 255 -16.52 41.35 -14.78
CA ARG A 255 -17.85 41.97 -14.65
C ARG A 255 -18.84 41.61 -15.77
N THR A 256 -18.41 40.91 -16.81
CA THR A 256 -19.25 40.52 -17.96
C THR A 256 -19.45 39.01 -18.05
N LEU A 257 -19.54 38.30 -16.92
CA LEU A 257 -19.94 36.90 -16.95
C LEU A 257 -21.41 36.79 -17.43
N PRO A 258 -21.70 35.91 -18.41
CA PRO A 258 -23.08 35.58 -18.75
C PRO A 258 -23.84 35.16 -17.48
N PRO A 259 -25.09 35.61 -17.28
CA PRO A 259 -25.86 35.37 -16.05
C PRO A 259 -26.00 33.87 -15.73
N GLU A 260 -26.01 33.03 -16.76
CA GLU A 260 -26.09 31.57 -16.65
C GLU A 260 -24.86 30.95 -15.96
N LEU A 261 -23.66 31.48 -16.20
CA LEU A 261 -22.43 31.00 -15.59
C LEU A 261 -22.31 31.45 -14.12
N ALA A 262 -22.86 32.63 -13.79
CA ALA A 262 -22.98 33.11 -12.42
C ALA A 262 -23.99 32.28 -11.60
N GLN A 263 -25.10 31.88 -12.23
CA GLN A 263 -26.09 30.95 -11.63
C GLN A 263 -25.50 29.55 -11.41
N LEU A 264 -24.72 29.03 -12.35
CA LEU A 264 -24.07 27.72 -12.18
C LEU A 264 -23.06 27.72 -11.03
N ARG A 265 -22.29 28.80 -10.87
CA ARG A 265 -21.33 28.93 -9.77
C ARG A 265 -22.01 28.99 -8.40
N THR A 266 -23.12 29.71 -8.30
CA THR A 266 -23.91 29.79 -7.06
C THR A 266 -24.60 28.46 -6.74
N ALA A 267 -25.14 27.76 -7.75
CA ALA A 267 -25.68 26.41 -7.58
C ALA A 267 -24.62 25.40 -7.11
N LEU A 268 -23.40 25.45 -7.65
CA LEU A 268 -22.29 24.59 -7.21
C LEU A 268 -21.82 24.88 -5.78
N MET A 269 -21.85 26.15 -5.35
CA MET A 269 -21.53 26.53 -3.96
C MET A 269 -22.62 26.02 -3.00
N GLN A 270 -23.89 26.20 -3.32
CA GLN A 270 -25.01 25.65 -2.53
C GLN A 270 -24.97 24.13 -2.45
N GLN A 271 -24.62 23.45 -3.55
CA GLN A 271 -24.47 21.99 -3.55
C GLN A 271 -23.32 21.54 -2.65
N ARG A 272 -22.20 22.27 -2.62
CA ARG A 272 -21.08 21.98 -1.71
C ARG A 272 -21.45 22.21 -0.25
N GLU A 273 -22.13 23.31 0.06
CA GLU A 273 -22.59 23.61 1.43
C GLU A 273 -23.60 22.57 1.92
N THR A 274 -24.56 22.20 1.08
CA THR A 274 -25.54 21.15 1.39
C THR A 274 -24.83 19.82 1.63
N ARG A 275 -23.84 19.46 0.79
CA ARG A 275 -23.06 18.22 0.95
C ARG A 275 -22.18 18.25 2.20
N GLN A 276 -21.64 19.41 2.58
CA GLN A 276 -20.91 19.59 3.84
C GLN A 276 -21.82 19.50 5.05
N GLN A 277 -23.04 20.04 4.99
CA GLN A 277 -24.03 19.91 6.05
C GLN A 277 -24.53 18.46 6.20
N LEU A 278 -24.77 17.74 5.10
CA LEU A 278 -25.07 16.31 5.17
C LEU A 278 -23.90 15.49 5.72
N ALA A 279 -22.66 15.82 5.32
CA ALA A 279 -21.47 15.15 5.85
C ALA A 279 -21.27 15.44 7.36
N ALA A 280 -21.56 16.67 7.81
CA ALA A 280 -21.52 17.04 9.23
C ALA A 280 -22.64 16.36 10.03
N GLN A 281 -23.85 16.23 9.46
CA GLN A 281 -24.95 15.48 10.08
C GLN A 281 -24.67 13.97 10.13
N GLN A 282 -24.02 13.41 9.11
CA GLN A 282 -23.59 12.01 9.10
C GLN A 282 -22.43 11.75 10.07
N ALA A 283 -21.49 12.69 10.21
CA ALA A 283 -20.44 12.65 11.22
C ALA A 283 -21.01 12.77 12.65
N ALA A 284 -22.07 13.56 12.85
CA ALA A 284 -22.80 13.62 14.12
C ALA A 284 -23.65 12.36 14.39
N ALA A 285 -24.22 11.74 13.34
CA ALA A 285 -25.00 10.50 13.44
C ALA A 285 -24.15 9.23 13.61
N GLY A 286 -22.84 9.30 13.32
CA GLY A 286 -21.85 8.26 13.62
C GLY A 286 -21.59 8.05 15.12
N SER A 287 -22.16 8.90 15.99
CA SER A 287 -22.19 8.74 17.44
C SER A 287 -23.46 8.00 17.95
N SER A 288 -24.19 7.30 17.08
CA SER A 288 -25.28 6.42 17.55
C SER A 288 -24.69 5.12 18.09
N SER A 289 -24.61 5.06 19.42
CA SER A 289 -24.12 3.94 20.21
C SER A 289 -24.93 2.66 19.94
N LYS A 290 -24.56 1.89 18.92
CA LYS A 290 -24.78 0.45 19.00
C LYS A 290 -23.73 -0.06 19.98
N LYS A 291 -24.12 -0.32 21.24
CA LYS A 291 -23.24 -0.93 22.24
C LYS A 291 -22.62 -2.18 21.59
N LEU A 292 -21.33 -2.09 21.27
CA LEU A 292 -20.61 -3.18 20.65
C LEU A 292 -20.65 -4.36 21.62
N THR A 293 -21.13 -5.52 21.17
CA THR A 293 -21.24 -6.68 22.04
C THR A 293 -19.86 -7.31 22.25
N THR A 294 -19.69 -8.06 23.33
CA THR A 294 -18.44 -8.81 23.58
C THR A 294 -18.08 -9.74 22.42
N ALA A 295 -19.08 -10.36 21.76
CA ALA A 295 -18.85 -11.22 20.60
C ALA A 295 -18.34 -10.43 19.39
N ASP A 296 -18.90 -9.25 19.14
CA ASP A 296 -18.46 -8.37 18.05
C ASP A 296 -17.02 -7.88 18.29
N ALA A 297 -16.70 -7.46 19.51
CA ALA A 297 -15.36 -7.01 19.85
C ALA A 297 -14.30 -8.12 19.67
N ARG A 298 -14.62 -9.37 20.06
CA ARG A 298 -13.73 -10.52 19.83
C ARG A 298 -13.57 -10.82 18.34
N LYS A 299 -14.64 -10.70 17.56
CA LYS A 299 -14.60 -10.89 16.11
C LYS A 299 -13.74 -9.83 15.44
N GLU A 300 -13.84 -8.57 15.86
CA GLU A 300 -13.02 -7.46 15.34
C GLU A 300 -11.54 -7.60 15.71
N LEU A 301 -11.25 -8.00 16.95
CA LEU A 301 -9.87 -8.33 17.37
C LEU A 301 -9.32 -9.48 16.51
N THR A 302 -10.10 -10.53 16.31
CA THR A 302 -9.67 -11.69 15.50
C THR A 302 -9.48 -11.29 14.03
N ALA A 303 -10.35 -10.46 13.47
CA ALA A 303 -10.24 -9.94 12.11
C ALA A 303 -9.01 -9.04 11.91
N THR A 304 -8.52 -8.41 12.98
CA THR A 304 -7.29 -7.60 12.98
C THR A 304 -6.04 -8.40 13.36
N GLY A 305 -6.16 -9.73 13.51
CA GLY A 305 -5.05 -10.62 13.88
C GLY A 305 -4.63 -10.50 15.36
N LEU A 306 -5.45 -9.84 16.17
CA LEU A 306 -5.29 -9.73 17.61
C LEU A 306 -6.07 -10.86 18.29
N GLN A 307 -5.46 -11.47 19.30
CA GLN A 307 -6.10 -12.48 20.13
C GLN A 307 -6.71 -11.77 21.34
N TYR A 308 -8.03 -11.81 21.49
CA TYR A 308 -8.74 -11.05 22.52
C TYR A 308 -8.33 -11.35 23.97
N PHE A 309 -7.62 -12.45 24.20
CA PHE A 309 -7.11 -12.88 25.51
C PHE A 309 -5.60 -12.71 25.67
N ASN A 310 -4.90 -12.14 24.68
CA ASN A 310 -3.45 -11.99 24.75
C ASN A 310 -3.07 -10.69 25.49
N GLN A 311 -2.51 -10.87 26.69
CA GLN A 311 -2.12 -9.76 27.57
C GLN A 311 -1.00 -8.90 26.97
N GLU A 312 -0.03 -9.50 26.28
CA GLU A 312 1.07 -8.74 25.66
C GLU A 312 0.57 -7.82 24.55
N GLN A 313 -0.39 -8.28 23.75
CA GLN A 313 -1.00 -7.52 22.66
C GLN A 313 -1.84 -6.35 23.18
N PHE A 314 -2.54 -6.55 24.32
CA PHE A 314 -3.27 -5.50 25.01
C PHE A 314 -2.34 -4.41 25.55
N VAL A 315 -1.29 -4.80 26.30
CA VAL A 315 -0.28 -3.85 26.79
C VAL A 315 0.43 -3.15 25.63
N ALA A 316 0.68 -3.86 24.53
CA ALA A 316 1.25 -3.26 23.32
C ALA A 316 0.30 -2.26 22.66
N ALA A 317 -1.02 -2.49 22.67
CA ALA A 317 -2.02 -1.54 22.18
C ALA A 317 -2.02 -0.24 23.01
N ILE A 318 -1.93 -0.36 24.33
CA ILE A 318 -1.79 0.79 25.25
C ILE A 318 -0.53 1.60 24.92
N ARG A 319 0.63 0.93 24.78
CA ARG A 319 1.90 1.60 24.42
C ARG A 319 1.83 2.31 23.06
N ARG A 320 1.07 1.75 22.10
CA ARG A 320 0.88 2.33 20.77
C ARG A 320 -0.07 3.53 20.78
N GLY A 321 -0.90 3.71 21.81
CA GLY A 321 -1.97 4.72 21.80
C GLY A 321 -3.18 4.31 20.97
N ASP A 322 -3.38 3.01 20.76
CA ASP A 322 -4.47 2.48 19.94
C ASP A 322 -5.75 2.34 20.77
N ALA A 323 -6.44 3.47 20.98
CA ALA A 323 -7.60 3.55 21.86
C ALA A 323 -8.74 2.59 21.44
N LEU A 324 -8.96 2.41 20.14
CA LEU A 324 -9.97 1.48 19.62
C LEU A 324 -9.60 0.03 19.97
N ALA A 325 -8.36 -0.41 19.71
CA ALA A 325 -7.96 -1.75 20.08
C ALA A 325 -8.06 -1.98 21.60
N VAL A 326 -7.65 -1.00 22.41
CA VAL A 326 -7.78 -1.06 23.88
C VAL A 326 -9.25 -1.19 24.29
N GLU A 327 -10.15 -0.42 23.69
CA GLU A 327 -11.60 -0.52 23.93
C GLU A 327 -12.15 -1.90 23.53
N LEU A 328 -11.75 -2.43 22.36
CA LEU A 328 -12.14 -3.77 21.92
C LEU A 328 -11.65 -4.86 22.87
N PHE A 329 -10.42 -4.75 23.39
CA PHE A 329 -9.87 -5.69 24.39
C PHE A 329 -10.67 -5.67 25.69
N ILE A 330 -11.03 -4.47 26.16
CA ILE A 330 -11.86 -4.28 27.35
C ILE A 330 -13.25 -4.89 27.13
N ILE A 331 -13.92 -4.59 26.02
CA ILE A 331 -15.26 -5.12 25.67
C ILE A 331 -15.22 -6.64 25.45
N GLY A 332 -14.12 -7.14 24.86
CA GLY A 332 -13.86 -8.55 24.62
C GLY A 332 -13.67 -9.37 25.90
N ALA A 333 -13.38 -8.70 27.03
CA ALA A 333 -13.28 -9.26 28.38
C ALA A 333 -12.37 -10.49 28.47
N GLY A 334 -11.24 -10.47 27.76
CA GLY A 334 -10.25 -11.57 27.75
C GLY A 334 -8.92 -11.24 28.42
N VAL A 335 -8.70 -9.98 28.79
CA VAL A 335 -7.44 -9.47 29.33
C VAL A 335 -7.65 -8.90 30.72
N ASP A 336 -6.61 -8.93 31.55
CA ASP A 336 -6.63 -8.39 32.90
C ASP A 336 -6.12 -6.95 32.89
N LEU A 337 -6.96 -6.01 33.33
CA LEU A 337 -6.65 -4.58 33.37
C LEU A 337 -5.62 -4.22 34.46
N ASN A 338 -5.42 -5.11 35.44
CA ASN A 338 -4.55 -4.89 36.59
C ASN A 338 -3.35 -5.83 36.60
N SER A 339 -3.09 -6.55 35.50
CA SER A 339 -1.99 -7.51 35.41
C SER A 339 -0.61 -6.85 35.59
N GLY A 340 0.34 -7.54 36.19
CA GLY A 340 1.75 -7.11 36.27
C GLY A 340 2.16 -6.55 37.63
N SER A 341 3.44 -6.23 37.77
CA SER A 341 3.99 -5.67 39.00
C SER A 341 3.70 -4.16 39.10
N PRO A 342 3.65 -3.58 40.32
CA PRO A 342 3.54 -2.14 40.52
C PRO A 342 4.55 -1.37 39.65
N GLY A 343 4.07 -0.44 38.84
CA GLY A 343 4.87 0.31 37.84
C GLY A 343 4.95 -0.32 36.44
N SER A 344 4.36 -1.51 36.25
CA SER A 344 4.27 -2.21 34.96
C SER A 344 2.84 -2.67 34.62
N THR A 345 1.86 -2.21 35.40
CA THR A 345 0.43 -2.44 35.13
C THR A 345 0.02 -1.74 33.83
N PRO A 346 -1.04 -2.22 33.14
CA PRO A 346 -1.63 -1.53 31.99
C PRO A 346 -1.85 -0.03 32.23
N LEU A 347 -2.30 0.34 33.42
CA LEU A 347 -2.49 1.74 33.81
C LEU A 347 -1.16 2.51 33.92
N ALA A 348 -0.15 1.96 34.61
CA ALA A 348 1.17 2.57 34.70
C ALA A 348 1.85 2.73 33.33
N VAL A 349 1.63 1.76 32.43
CA VAL A 349 2.10 1.82 31.05
C VAL A 349 1.41 2.94 30.25
N ALA A 350 0.09 3.12 30.43
CA ALA A 350 -0.65 4.22 29.81
C ALA A 350 -0.19 5.59 30.32
N GLU A 351 0.01 5.72 31.64
CA GLU A 351 0.46 6.96 32.30
C GLU A 351 1.89 7.33 31.87
N SER A 352 2.83 6.37 31.90
CA SER A 352 4.22 6.59 31.44
C SER A 352 4.34 6.88 29.94
N SER A 353 3.37 6.42 29.13
CA SER A 353 3.31 6.70 27.69
C SER A 353 2.60 8.02 27.36
N GLY A 354 2.07 8.74 28.35
CA GLY A 354 1.38 10.02 28.17
C GLY A 354 0.04 9.93 27.42
N ARG A 355 -0.66 8.80 27.49
CA ARG A 355 -1.93 8.54 26.77
C ARG A 355 -3.14 8.82 27.67
N GLN A 356 -3.47 10.09 27.87
CA GLN A 356 -4.51 10.52 28.82
C GLN A 356 -5.91 9.98 28.50
N ASP A 357 -6.20 9.82 27.22
CA ASP A 357 -7.42 9.18 26.69
C ASP A 357 -7.54 7.72 27.13
N ILE A 358 -6.45 6.95 27.02
CA ILE A 358 -6.39 5.55 27.43
C ILE A 358 -6.38 5.42 28.96
N VAL A 359 -5.70 6.33 29.67
CA VAL A 359 -5.73 6.37 31.15
C VAL A 359 -7.17 6.54 31.64
N ALA A 360 -7.92 7.47 31.06
CA ALA A 360 -9.32 7.68 31.39
C ALA A 360 -10.16 6.43 31.06
N LEU A 361 -9.95 5.83 29.88
CA LEU A 361 -10.65 4.62 29.46
C LEU A 361 -10.41 3.45 30.43
N LEU A 362 -9.16 3.21 30.84
CA LEU A 362 -8.80 2.14 31.77
C LEU A 362 -9.38 2.36 33.17
N LYS A 363 -9.29 3.58 33.71
CA LYS A 363 -9.87 3.93 35.02
C LYS A 363 -11.39 3.77 35.03
N ASN A 364 -12.07 4.19 33.96
CA ASN A 364 -13.52 4.03 33.80
C ASN A 364 -13.96 2.56 33.75
N ASN A 365 -13.04 1.64 33.41
CA ASN A 365 -13.29 0.20 33.36
C ASN A 365 -12.67 -0.58 34.55
N GLY A 366 -12.25 0.12 35.62
CA GLY A 366 -11.84 -0.50 36.89
C GLY A 366 -10.35 -0.83 37.01
N ALA A 367 -9.50 -0.28 36.13
CA ALA A 367 -8.05 -0.36 36.30
C ALA A 367 -7.58 0.56 37.46
N HIS A 368 -6.70 0.07 38.33
CA HIS A 368 -6.16 0.81 39.49
C HIS A 368 -4.67 0.61 39.71
#